data_AF-A0A091C3N3-F1
#
_entry.id   AF-A0A091C3N3-F1
#
_cell.length_a   1.000
_cell.length_b   1.000
_cell.length_c   1.000
_cell.angle_alpha   90.00
_cell.angle_beta   90.00
_cell.angle_gamma   90.00
#
_symmetry.space_group_name_H-M   'P 1'
#
loop_
_entity.id
_entity.type
_entity.pdbx_description
1 polymer ?
#
loop_
_entity_poly.entity_id
_entity_poly.type
_entity_poly.pdbx_seq_one_letter_code
_entity_poly.pdbx_strand_id
1 'polypeptide(L)' 'MTGKEYLAFFKDEDLKRSELVRLLERCIRTLETNNLDAEEAKWLAIVIAEEEKERGVFL' A
#
# COMPACT_ATOMS: atom_id res chain seq x y z
N MET A 1 -1.64 -10.15 -6.16
CA MET A 1 -2.36 -9.87 -4.90
C MET A 1 -3.70 -9.18 -5.15
N THR A 2 -4.77 -9.77 -4.63
CA THR A 2 -6.12 -9.19 -4.64
C THR A 2 -6.22 -8.01 -3.65
N GLY A 3 -7.22 -7.15 -3.84
CA GLY A 3 -7.47 -6.06 -2.88
C GLY A 3 -7.77 -6.56 -1.45
N LYS A 4 -8.34 -7.77 -1.30
CA LYS A 4 -8.58 -8.39 0.02
C LYS A 4 -7.28 -8.81 0.69
N GLU A 5 -6.38 -9.45 -0.05
CA GLU A 5 -5.05 -9.84 0.45
C GLU A 5 -4.22 -8.61 0.84
N TYR A 6 -4.26 -7.55 0.03
CA TYR A 6 -3.61 -6.28 0.34
C TYR A 6 -4.12 -5.66 1.66
N LEU A 7 -5.44 -5.61 1.86
CA LEU A 7 -6.02 -5.09 3.10
C LEU A 7 -5.74 -5.97 4.31
N ALA A 8 -5.71 -7.30 4.12
CA ALA A 8 -5.34 -8.25 5.17
C ALA A 8 -3.90 -8.02 5.61
N PHE A 9 -2.96 -7.85 4.67
CA PHE A 9 -1.55 -7.57 4.99
C PHE A 9 -1.39 -6.34 5.88
N PHE A 10 -2.03 -5.21 5.50
CA PHE A 10 -2.00 -3.99 6.31
C PHE A 10 -2.55 -4.17 7.72
N LYS A 11 -3.53 -5.05 7.89
CA LYS A 11 -4.15 -5.31 9.18
C LYS A 11 -3.29 -6.25 10.02
N ASP A 12 -2.83 -7.34 9.44
CA ASP A 12 -2.08 -8.40 10.13
C ASP A 12 -0.72 -7.88 10.61
N GLU A 13 -0.10 -6.99 9.83
CA GLU A 13 1.19 -6.37 10.14
C GLU A 13 1.07 -5.01 10.87
N ASP A 14 -0.15 -4.59 11.27
CA ASP A 14 -0.40 -3.29 11.93
C ASP A 14 0.25 -2.09 11.20
N LEU A 15 0.12 -2.08 9.87
CA LEU A 15 0.69 -1.05 9.01
C LEU A 15 -0.23 0.16 8.90
N LYS A 16 0.37 1.36 8.96
CA LYS A 16 -0.37 2.61 8.82
C LYS A 16 -0.33 3.11 7.38
N ARG A 17 -1.40 3.82 7.01
CA ARG A 17 -1.52 4.49 5.70
C ARG A 17 -1.10 5.94 5.85
N SER A 18 0.21 6.17 5.73
CA SER A 18 0.82 7.50 5.61
C SER A 18 0.30 8.27 4.40
N GLU A 19 0.64 9.56 4.31
CA GLU A 19 0.31 10.35 3.12
C GLU A 19 0.88 9.72 1.83
N LEU A 20 2.10 9.18 1.90
CA LEU A 20 2.76 8.52 0.77
C LEU A 20 2.07 7.20 0.39
N VAL A 21 1.72 6.37 1.36
CA VAL A 21 0.94 5.14 1.13
C VAL A 21 -0.41 5.46 0.50
N ARG A 22 -1.10 6.51 0.97
CA ARG A 22 -2.39 6.94 0.38
C ARG A 22 -2.24 7.45 -1.04
N LEU A 23 -1.12 8.09 -1.38
CA LEU A 23 -0.81 8.49 -2.75
C LEU A 23 -0.64 7.25 -3.64
N LEU A 24 0.10 6.24 -3.19
CA LEU A 24 0.23 4.97 -3.91
C LEU A 24 -1.09 4.24 -4.06
N GLU A 25 -1.95 4.22 -3.04
CA GLU A 25 -3.30 3.66 -3.13
C GLU A 25 -4.18 4.38 -4.16
N ARG A 26 -3.98 5.69 -4.38
CA ARG A 26 -4.64 6.40 -5.49
C ARG A 26 -4.11 5.91 -6.84
N CYS A 27 -2.80 5.74 -6.99
CA CYS A 27 -2.20 5.19 -8.21
C CYS A 27 -2.70 3.76 -8.49
N ILE A 28 -2.76 2.89 -7.48
CA ILE A 28 -3.31 1.53 -7.58
C ILE A 28 -4.75 1.58 -8.12
N ARG A 29 -5.61 2.42 -7.52
CA ARG A 29 -6.99 2.60 -8.00
C ARG A 29 -7.04 3.06 -9.45
N THR A 30 -6.18 4.00 -9.85
CA THR A 30 -6.10 4.47 -11.24
C THR A 30 -5.68 3.35 -12.20
N LEU A 31 -4.68 2.55 -11.85
CA LEU A 31 -4.22 1.42 -12.66
C LEU A 31 -5.34 0.38 -12.81
N GLU A 32 -5.94 -0.06 -11.71
CA GLU A 32 -7.02 -1.06 -11.72
C GLU A 32 -8.24 -0.58 -12.51
N THR A 33 -8.62 0.70 -12.39
CA THR A 33 -9.73 1.31 -13.16
C THR A 33 -9.46 1.29 -14.68
N ASN A 34 -8.19 1.34 -15.09
CA ASN A 34 -7.78 1.28 -16.49
C ASN A 34 -7.43 -0.16 -16.95
N ASN A 35 -7.78 -1.19 -16.16
CA ASN A 35 -7.44 -2.60 -16.42
C ASN A 35 -5.92 -2.85 -16.56
N LEU A 36 -5.11 -2.04 -15.88
CA LEU A 36 -3.67 -2.22 -15.80
C LEU A 36 -3.31 -2.99 -14.52
N ASP A 37 -2.24 -3.77 -14.59
CA ASP A 37 -1.70 -4.43 -13.41
C ASP A 37 -1.12 -3.40 -12.42
N ALA A 38 -1.46 -3.58 -11.15
CA ALA A 38 -1.06 -2.71 -10.04
C ALA A 38 -0.23 -3.44 -8.98
N GLU A 39 0.19 -4.68 -9.25
CA GLU A 39 0.91 -5.53 -8.30
C GLU A 39 2.14 -4.85 -7.71
N GLU A 40 2.99 -4.26 -8.57
CA GLU A 40 4.21 -3.58 -8.14
C GLU A 40 3.90 -2.36 -7.24
N ALA A 41 2.86 -1.60 -7.57
CA ALA A 41 2.44 -0.46 -6.76
C ALA A 41 1.88 -0.89 -5.39
N LYS A 42 1.17 -2.03 -5.33
CA LYS A 42 0.68 -2.62 -4.07
C LYS A 42 1.84 -3.05 -3.17
N TRP A 43 2.85 -3.73 -3.73
CA TRP A 43 4.04 -4.11 -2.97
C TRP A 43 4.84 -2.90 -2.50
N LEU A 44 5.00 -1.89 -3.35
CA LEU A 44 5.67 -0.65 -2.96
C LEU A 44 4.97 0.05 -1.78
N ALA A 45 3.63 0.09 -1.78
CA ALA A 45 2.87 0.66 -0.67
C ALA A 45 3.08 -0.11 0.65
N ILE A 46 3.20 -1.44 0.58
CA ILE A 46 3.51 -2.29 1.74
C ILE A 46 4.93 -2.00 2.26
N VAL A 47 5.93 -2.05 1.37
CA VAL A 47 7.34 -1.82 1.74
C VAL A 47 7.53 -0.46 2.41
N ILE A 48 6.91 0.59 1.85
CA ILE A 48 6.98 1.92 2.45
C ILE A 48 6.33 1.95 3.84
N ALA A 49 5.17 1.32 4.00
CA ALA A 49 4.49 1.28 5.30
C ALA A 49 5.31 0.50 6.35
N GLU A 50 6.00 -0.57 5.94
CA GLU A 50 6.94 -1.33 6.79
C GLU A 50 8.14 -0.46 7.19
N GLU A 51 8.80 0.20 6.23
CA GLU A 51 9.93 1.09 6.51
C GLU A 51 9.56 2.26 7.43
N GLU A 52 8.38 2.86 7.23
CA GLU A 52 7.85 3.93 8.06
C GLU A 52 7.61 3.46 9.51
N LYS A 53 7.04 2.25 9.66
CA LYS A 53 6.86 1.60 10.96
C LYS A 53 8.21 1.35 11.65
N GLU A 54 9.20 0.82 10.95
CA GLU A 54 10.54 0.57 11.50
C GLU A 54 11.25 1.85 11.93
N ARG A 55 11.06 2.94 11.18
CA ARG A 55 11.63 4.26 11.50
C ARG A 55 10.88 5.00 12.62
N GLY A 56 9.69 4.53 13.00
CA GLY A 56 8.79 5.25 13.91
C GLY A 56 8.27 6.57 13.32
N VAL A 57 8.39 6.75 12.01
CA VAL A 57 7.98 7.96 11.28
C VAL A 57 6.67 7.65 10.56
N PHE A 58 5.57 8.16 11.09
CA PHE A 58 4.26 8.08 10.45
C PHE A 58 3.96 9.45 9.81
N LEU A 59 4.42 9.66 8.57
CA LEU A 59 4.15 10.89 7.81
C LEU A 59 2.72 10.96 7.30
#